data_AF-A0A0Q0FUR3-F1
#
_entry.id   AF-A0A0Q0FUR3-F1
#
_cell.length_a   1.000
_cell.length_b   1.000
_cell.length_c   1.000
_cell.angle_alpha   90.00
_cell.angle_beta   90.00
_cell.angle_gamma   90.00
#
_symmetry.space_group_name_H-M   'P 1'
#
loop_
_entity.id
_entity.type
_entity.pdbx_description
1 polymer ?
#
loop_
_entity_poly.entity_id
_entity_poly.type
_entity_poly.pdbx_seq_one_letter_code
_entity_poly.pdbx_strand_id
1 'polypeptide(L)'
;MEEIDDLIRGKIREWQSRRSEIKSLMQSNPERTLELSHVLDLMDEEHTAILSGSTERRAVDNDRQSATLQATNIKHSLRPIAAKCDLQLRITASSPEDLRKLLETAVYELQGRIEAKGAVAGEHRNYPGSMSGTLGNYHFELDIEGESGNE
;
A
#
# COMPACT_ATOMS: atom_id res chain seq x y z
N MET A 1 6.88 25.07 -8.87
CA MET A 1 6.40 23.91 -9.64
C MET A 1 7.57 23.10 -10.21
N GLU A 2 8.67 23.73 -10.65
CA GLU A 2 9.86 23.02 -11.16
C GLU A 2 10.61 22.17 -10.12
N GLU A 3 10.69 22.60 -8.87
CA GLU A 3 11.48 21.92 -7.82
C GLU A 3 10.96 20.49 -7.48
N ILE A 4 9.65 20.28 -7.58
CA ILE A 4 9.03 18.94 -7.36
C ILE A 4 9.30 18.03 -8.56
N ASP A 5 9.28 18.61 -9.75
CA ASP A 5 9.60 17.94 -11.02
C ASP A 5 11.09 17.54 -11.08
N ASP A 6 11.99 18.38 -10.56
CA ASP A 6 13.41 18.09 -10.41
C ASP A 6 13.68 16.99 -9.38
N LEU A 7 12.92 16.96 -8.29
CA LEU A 7 12.99 15.88 -7.30
C LEU A 7 12.56 14.54 -7.93
N ILE A 8 11.49 14.52 -8.73
CA ILE A 8 11.03 13.31 -9.44
C ILE A 8 12.07 12.86 -10.47
N ARG A 9 12.60 13.80 -11.27
CA ARG A 9 13.71 13.52 -12.21
C ARG A 9 14.94 12.96 -11.49
N GLY A 10 15.24 13.47 -10.29
CA GLY A 10 16.31 12.96 -9.42
C GLY A 10 16.08 11.51 -9.01
N LYS A 11 14.89 11.19 -8.48
CA LYS A 11 14.55 9.83 -8.05
C LYS A 11 14.54 8.83 -9.21
N ILE A 12 14.10 9.23 -10.40
CA ILE A 12 14.16 8.38 -11.61
C ILE A 12 15.62 8.11 -12.02
N ARG A 13 16.49 9.11 -11.99
CA ARG A 13 17.93 8.93 -12.31
C ARG A 13 18.61 8.01 -11.30
N GLU A 14 18.32 8.19 -10.01
CA GLU A 14 18.86 7.35 -8.95
C GLU A 14 18.39 5.90 -9.10
N TRP A 15 17.11 5.71 -9.40
CA TRP A 15 16.53 4.39 -9.69
C TRP A 15 17.19 3.72 -10.92
N GLN A 16 17.39 4.47 -12.01
CA GLN A 16 18.09 3.99 -13.20
C GLN A 16 19.53 3.57 -12.89
N SER A 17 20.24 4.32 -12.03
CA SER A 17 21.60 4.00 -11.59
C SER A 17 21.63 2.68 -10.81
N ARG A 18 20.78 2.53 -9.79
CA ARG A 18 20.68 1.30 -8.99
C ARG A 18 20.34 0.08 -9.84
N ARG A 19 19.42 0.24 -10.81
CA ARG A 19 19.04 -0.84 -11.74
C ARG A 19 20.19 -1.27 -12.64
N SER A 20 21.02 -0.33 -13.11
CA SER A 20 22.20 -0.65 -13.90
C SER A 20 23.28 -1.38 -13.08
N GLU A 21 23.42 -1.02 -11.80
CA GLU A 21 24.37 -1.64 -10.88
C GLU A 21 23.97 -3.08 -10.54
N ILE A 22 22.69 -3.34 -10.29
CA ILE A 22 22.15 -4.69 -10.06
C ILE A 22 22.33 -5.58 -11.30
N LYS A 23 22.13 -5.03 -12.50
CA LYS A 23 22.40 -5.77 -13.75
C LYS A 23 23.88 -6.09 -13.92
N SER A 24 24.77 -5.17 -13.54
CA SER A 24 26.21 -5.43 -13.53
C SER A 24 26.57 -6.53 -12.53
N LEU A 25 25.97 -6.50 -11.33
CA LEU A 25 26.13 -7.54 -10.30
C LEU A 25 25.64 -8.91 -10.77
N MET A 26 24.52 -8.99 -11.49
CA MET A 26 24.03 -10.24 -12.10
C MET A 26 25.02 -10.80 -13.13
N GLN A 27 25.61 -9.90 -13.92
CA GLN A 27 26.56 -10.27 -14.97
C GLN A 27 27.90 -10.76 -14.39
N SER A 28 28.30 -10.21 -13.24
CA SER A 28 29.50 -10.64 -12.50
C SER A 28 29.26 -11.84 -11.56
N ASN A 29 28.01 -12.11 -11.14
CA ASN A 29 27.66 -13.16 -10.18
C ASN A 29 26.47 -13.99 -10.67
N PRO A 30 26.69 -14.91 -11.63
CA PRO A 30 25.61 -15.70 -12.22
C PRO A 30 24.91 -16.61 -11.19
N GLU A 31 25.58 -17.02 -10.10
CA GLU A 31 24.96 -17.77 -9.00
C GLU A 31 23.87 -17.00 -8.23
N ARG A 32 23.89 -15.66 -8.23
CA ARG A 32 22.88 -14.82 -7.53
C ARG A 32 21.83 -14.22 -8.46
N THR A 33 21.78 -14.68 -9.71
CA THR A 33 20.86 -14.15 -10.74
C THR A 33 19.40 -14.17 -10.30
N LEU A 34 18.95 -15.22 -9.61
CA LEU A 34 17.55 -15.33 -9.15
C LEU A 34 17.21 -14.30 -8.06
N GLU A 35 18.10 -14.13 -7.08
CA GLU A 35 17.92 -13.14 -6.00
C GLU A 35 17.94 -11.72 -6.56
N LEU A 36 18.88 -11.43 -7.48
CA LEU A 36 18.99 -10.12 -8.11
C LEU A 36 17.84 -9.82 -9.07
N SER A 37 17.25 -10.85 -9.71
CA SER A 37 16.01 -10.71 -10.48
C SER A 37 14.84 -10.28 -9.60
N HIS A 38 14.71 -10.86 -8.41
CA HIS A 38 13.66 -10.48 -7.46
C HIS A 38 13.79 -9.03 -6.99
N VAL A 39 15.02 -8.56 -6.79
CA VAL A 39 15.30 -7.14 -6.47
C VAL A 39 14.92 -6.23 -7.64
N LEU A 40 15.13 -6.65 -8.89
CA LEU A 40 14.70 -5.89 -10.06
C LEU A 40 13.18 -5.77 -10.17
N ASP A 41 12.44 -6.84 -9.86
CA ASP A 41 10.98 -6.85 -9.90
C ASP A 41 10.39 -5.88 -8.85
N LEU A 42 10.91 -5.93 -7.61
CA LEU A 42 10.54 -4.98 -6.54
C LEU A 42 10.86 -3.53 -6.92
N MET A 43 12.00 -3.31 -7.59
CA MET A 43 12.35 -1.98 -8.08
C MET A 43 11.42 -1.48 -9.19
N ASP A 44 10.93 -2.35 -10.07
CA ASP A 44 9.98 -1.97 -11.12
C ASP A 44 8.61 -1.57 -10.51
N GLU A 45 8.22 -2.17 -9.39
CA GLU A 45 7.06 -1.74 -8.59
C GLU A 45 7.26 -0.35 -7.96
N GLU A 46 8.43 -0.08 -7.38
CA GLU A 46 8.77 1.25 -6.83
C GLU A 46 8.75 2.35 -7.91
N HIS A 47 9.21 2.05 -9.13
CA HIS A 47 9.16 2.97 -10.26
C HIS A 47 7.71 3.27 -10.69
N THR A 48 6.87 2.25 -10.70
CA THR A 48 5.44 2.40 -10.98
C THR A 48 4.77 3.27 -9.92
N ALA A 49 5.11 3.11 -8.64
CA ALA A 49 4.61 3.97 -7.56
C ALA A 49 5.07 5.44 -7.70
N ILE A 50 6.32 5.68 -8.10
CA ILE A 50 6.85 7.04 -8.33
C ILE A 50 6.11 7.74 -9.48
N LEU A 51 5.82 7.03 -10.58
CA LEU A 51 5.10 7.58 -11.73
C LEU A 51 3.60 7.78 -11.45
N SER A 52 2.96 6.84 -10.76
CA SER A 52 1.54 6.93 -10.37
C SER A 52 1.30 8.08 -9.39
N GLY A 53 2.14 8.21 -8.35
CA GLY A 53 2.05 9.34 -7.41
C GLY A 53 2.37 10.70 -8.05
N SER A 54 3.15 10.71 -9.14
CA SER A 54 3.41 11.92 -9.94
C SER A 54 2.23 12.27 -10.86
N THR A 55 1.53 11.26 -11.38
CA THR A 55 0.32 11.44 -12.21
C THR A 55 -0.85 11.94 -11.36
N GLU A 56 -1.03 11.40 -10.15
CA GLU A 56 -1.99 11.94 -9.19
C GLU A 56 -1.67 13.38 -8.80
N ARG A 57 -0.40 13.72 -8.52
CA ARG A 57 -0.02 15.11 -8.19
C ARG A 57 -0.18 16.08 -9.36
N ARG A 58 0.14 15.67 -10.59
CA ARG A 58 -0.03 16.50 -11.79
C ARG A 58 -1.51 16.68 -12.16
N ALA A 59 -2.35 15.68 -11.91
CA ALA A 59 -3.81 15.81 -12.04
C ALA A 59 -4.36 16.84 -11.05
N VAL A 60 -3.89 16.82 -9.79
CA VAL A 60 -4.27 17.79 -8.74
C VAL A 60 -3.85 19.22 -9.10
N ASP A 61 -2.67 19.44 -9.69
CA ASP A 61 -2.22 20.78 -10.10
C ASP A 61 -2.91 21.29 -11.38
N ASN A 62 -3.33 20.41 -12.29
CA ASN A 62 -4.13 20.79 -13.47
C ASN A 62 -5.59 21.14 -13.09
N ASP A 63 -6.14 20.48 -12.06
CA ASP A 63 -7.43 20.83 -11.47
C ASP A 63 -7.41 22.18 -10.74
N ARG A 64 -6.27 22.60 -10.16
CA ARG A 64 -6.14 23.91 -9.49
C ARG A 64 -6.22 25.09 -10.45
N GLN A 65 -5.85 24.93 -11.72
CA GLN A 65 -5.92 26.02 -12.70
C GLN A 65 -7.32 26.19 -13.31
N SER A 66 -8.14 25.13 -13.29
CA SER A 66 -9.55 25.18 -13.71
C SER A 66 -10.51 25.61 -12.58
N ALA A 67 -10.05 25.59 -11.32
CA ALA A 67 -10.87 25.84 -10.13
C ALA A 67 -11.15 27.32 -9.80
N THR A 68 -10.59 28.29 -10.52
CA THR A 68 -10.89 29.72 -10.25
C THR A 68 -12.29 30.13 -10.74
N LEU A 69 -12.97 29.31 -11.55
CA LEU A 69 -14.26 29.67 -12.17
C LEU A 69 -15.49 28.94 -11.63
N GLN A 70 -15.36 27.98 -10.70
CA GLN A 70 -16.52 27.26 -10.18
C GLN A 70 -16.55 27.29 -8.66
N ALA A 71 -17.19 28.34 -8.18
CA ALA A 71 -17.75 28.42 -6.85
C ALA A 71 -18.53 27.14 -6.50
N THR A 72 -18.49 26.79 -5.21
CA THR A 72 -19.55 26.03 -4.51
C THR A 72 -19.80 24.58 -4.93
N ASN A 73 -18.97 23.63 -4.48
CA ASN A 73 -19.46 22.42 -3.78
C ASN A 73 -18.31 21.50 -3.33
N ILE A 74 -18.15 21.37 -2.02
CA ILE A 74 -17.75 20.19 -1.24
C ILE A 74 -16.70 19.24 -1.86
N LYS A 75 -15.49 19.20 -1.30
CA LYS A 75 -15.01 18.07 -0.47
C LYS A 75 -13.51 18.23 -0.15
N HIS A 76 -13.29 18.48 1.14
CA HIS A 76 -12.19 18.01 1.98
C HIS A 76 -10.82 17.73 1.35
N SER A 77 -9.88 18.58 1.75
CA SER A 77 -8.45 18.29 1.91
C SER A 77 -8.17 16.82 2.28
N LEU A 78 -7.32 16.15 1.50
CA LEU A 78 -6.65 14.92 1.93
C LEU A 78 -5.17 15.22 2.14
N ARG A 79 -4.88 15.63 3.38
CA ARG A 79 -3.55 15.51 3.99
C ARG A 79 -3.43 14.04 4.41
N PRO A 80 -2.46 13.25 3.92
CA PRO A 80 -2.29 11.88 4.39
C PRO A 80 -1.60 11.95 5.75
N ILE A 81 -2.41 11.95 6.81
CA ILE A 81 -1.94 11.76 8.18
C ILE A 81 -1.96 10.25 8.43
N ALA A 82 -0.87 9.72 8.98
CA ALA A 82 -0.68 8.30 9.21
C ALA A 82 -1.76 7.76 10.16
N ALA A 83 -2.77 7.09 9.59
CA ALA A 83 -3.75 6.34 10.35
C ALA A 83 -3.05 5.18 11.07
N LYS A 84 -3.25 5.07 12.37
CA LYS A 84 -2.74 3.93 13.15
C LYS A 84 -3.59 2.70 12.82
N CYS A 85 -2.94 1.62 12.44
CA CYS A 85 -3.59 0.33 12.19
C CYS A 85 -3.24 -0.64 13.32
N ASP A 86 -4.25 -1.16 14.02
CA ASP A 86 -4.11 -2.19 15.06
C ASP A 86 -4.84 -3.46 14.64
N LEU A 87 -4.14 -4.60 14.62
CA LEU A 87 -4.70 -5.89 14.21
C LEU A 87 -4.61 -6.91 15.33
N GLN A 88 -5.75 -7.46 15.73
CA GLN A 88 -5.83 -8.63 16.59
C GLN A 88 -6.29 -9.83 15.77
N LEU A 89 -5.55 -10.94 15.85
CA LEU A 89 -5.90 -12.21 15.21
C LEU A 89 -5.76 -13.34 16.24
N ARG A 90 -6.82 -14.12 16.42
CA ARG A 90 -6.84 -15.32 17.25
C ARG A 90 -7.23 -16.51 16.40
N ILE A 91 -6.45 -17.59 16.51
CA ILE A 91 -6.68 -18.83 15.78
C ILE A 91 -6.64 -19.97 16.78
N THR A 92 -7.63 -20.86 16.71
CA THR A 92 -7.68 -22.10 17.46
C THR A 92 -7.83 -23.25 16.49
N ALA A 93 -6.91 -24.20 16.51
CA ALA A 93 -6.91 -25.36 15.63
C ALA A 93 -6.53 -26.62 16.40
N SER A 94 -6.94 -27.77 15.87
CA SER A 94 -6.65 -29.08 16.47
C SER A 94 -5.26 -29.60 16.10
N SER A 95 -4.60 -29.02 15.09
CA SER A 95 -3.26 -29.39 14.64
C SER A 95 -2.48 -28.15 14.16
N PRO A 96 -1.13 -28.19 14.16
CA PRO A 96 -0.31 -27.11 13.59
C PRO A 96 -0.55 -26.89 12.09
N GLU A 97 -0.86 -27.95 11.35
CA GLU A 97 -1.14 -27.89 9.90
C GLU A 97 -2.44 -27.15 9.63
N ASP A 98 -3.47 -27.39 10.45
CA ASP A 98 -4.75 -26.69 10.33
C ASP A 98 -4.64 -25.25 10.82
N LEU A 99 -3.82 -24.99 11.85
CA LEU A 99 -3.50 -23.62 12.28
C LEU A 99 -2.89 -22.81 11.14
N ARG A 100 -1.94 -23.40 10.40
CA ARG A 100 -1.32 -22.75 9.24
C ARG A 100 -2.35 -22.43 8.15
N LYS A 101 -3.21 -23.38 7.79
CA LYS A 101 -4.25 -23.15 6.77
C LYS A 101 -5.23 -22.06 7.20
N LEU A 102 -5.65 -22.05 8.46
CA LEU A 102 -6.54 -21.03 9.01
C LEU A 102 -5.88 -19.65 9.02
N LEU A 103 -4.57 -19.57 9.29
CA LEU A 103 -3.80 -18.32 9.20
C LEU A 103 -3.75 -17.79 7.77
N GLU A 104 -3.40 -18.64 6.81
CA GLU A 104 -3.38 -18.28 5.38
C GLU A 104 -4.76 -17.78 4.92
N THR A 105 -5.82 -18.45 5.35
CA THR A 105 -7.22 -18.07 5.03
C THR A 105 -7.59 -16.73 5.64
N ALA A 106 -7.30 -16.52 6.93
CA ALA A 106 -7.61 -15.28 7.63
C ALA A 106 -6.89 -14.07 7.02
N VAL A 107 -5.63 -14.23 6.60
CA VAL A 107 -4.85 -13.18 5.92
C VAL A 107 -5.44 -12.87 4.55
N TYR A 108 -5.79 -13.89 3.76
CA TYR A 108 -6.41 -13.70 2.45
C TYR A 108 -7.74 -12.91 2.55
N GLU A 109 -8.58 -13.26 3.51
CA GLU A 109 -9.84 -12.55 3.74
C GLU A 109 -9.64 -11.12 4.25
N LEU A 110 -8.67 -10.91 5.15
CA LEU A 110 -8.33 -9.58 5.64
C LEU A 110 -7.87 -8.67 4.49
N GLN A 111 -7.01 -9.19 3.60
CA GLN A 111 -6.55 -8.46 2.43
C GLN A 111 -7.71 -8.06 1.52
N GLY A 112 -8.61 -8.99 1.20
CA GLY A 112 -9.80 -8.69 0.41
C GLY A 112 -10.69 -7.61 1.04
N ARG A 113 -10.78 -7.56 2.38
CA ARG A 113 -11.55 -6.54 3.11
C ARG A 113 -10.89 -5.15 3.09
N ILE A 114 -9.57 -5.10 3.16
CA ILE A 114 -8.80 -3.85 3.06
C ILE A 114 -8.97 -3.26 1.65
N GLU A 115 -8.80 -4.09 0.62
CA GLU A 115 -8.93 -3.70 -0.78
C GLU A 115 -10.36 -3.25 -1.13
N ALA A 116 -11.38 -3.98 -0.65
CA ALA A 116 -12.78 -3.67 -0.92
C ALA A 116 -13.27 -2.33 -0.32
N LYS A 117 -12.65 -1.84 0.75
CA LYS A 117 -13.06 -0.59 1.43
C LYS A 117 -12.05 0.56 1.28
N GLY A 118 -11.09 0.45 0.35
CA GLY A 118 -10.04 1.44 0.09
C GLY A 118 -10.48 2.86 -0.34
N ALA A 119 -11.77 3.22 -0.26
CA ALA A 119 -12.30 4.42 -0.91
C ALA A 119 -12.95 5.51 -0.01
N VAL A 120 -13.05 5.36 1.32
CA VAL A 120 -13.80 6.33 2.18
C VAL A 120 -12.92 6.99 3.25
N ALA A 121 -12.00 7.85 2.85
CA ALA A 121 -11.11 8.55 3.78
C ALA A 121 -11.91 9.41 4.79
N GLY A 122 -11.65 9.24 6.10
CA GLY A 122 -12.13 10.17 7.15
C GLY A 122 -12.71 9.55 8.42
N GLU A 123 -13.07 8.27 8.44
CA GLU A 123 -13.73 7.63 9.61
C GLU A 123 -12.87 6.54 10.25
N HIS A 124 -13.07 6.29 11.55
CA HIS A 124 -12.56 5.09 12.23
C HIS A 124 -13.19 3.85 11.60
N ARG A 125 -12.36 2.94 11.11
CA ARG A 125 -12.82 1.73 10.41
C ARG A 125 -12.42 0.50 11.18
N ASN A 126 -13.42 -0.26 11.60
CA ASN A 126 -13.24 -1.60 12.13
C ASN A 126 -13.58 -2.65 11.06
N TYR A 127 -12.71 -3.66 10.91
CA TYR A 127 -12.90 -4.80 10.02
C TYR A 127 -12.90 -6.10 10.84
N PRO A 128 -14.07 -6.55 11.30
CA PRO A 128 -14.17 -7.80 12.05
C PRO A 128 -14.42 -8.96 11.10
N GLY A 129 -13.62 -10.01 11.18
CA GLY A 129 -13.78 -11.24 10.40
C GLY A 129 -13.67 -12.48 11.27
N SER A 130 -14.56 -13.45 11.06
CA SER A 130 -14.57 -14.68 11.83
C SER A 130 -14.98 -15.84 10.96
N MET A 131 -14.34 -16.98 11.17
CA MET A 131 -14.73 -18.24 10.56
C MET A 131 -14.65 -19.36 11.59
N SER A 132 -15.66 -20.22 11.57
CA SER A 132 -15.73 -21.44 12.36
C SER A 132 -15.96 -22.63 11.43
N GLY A 133 -15.13 -23.66 11.55
CA GLY A 133 -15.22 -24.83 10.70
C GLY A 133 -14.54 -26.06 11.29
N THR A 134 -14.44 -27.11 10.48
CA THR A 134 -13.86 -28.40 10.89
C THR A 134 -12.36 -28.32 11.18
N LEU A 135 -11.65 -27.38 10.54
CA LEU A 135 -10.23 -27.12 10.75
C LEU A 135 -9.96 -26.37 12.07
N GLY A 136 -10.99 -25.75 12.65
CA GLY A 136 -10.89 -24.87 13.81
C GLY A 136 -11.60 -23.55 13.60
N ASN A 137 -11.23 -22.56 14.39
CA ASN A 137 -11.84 -21.24 14.41
C ASN A 137 -10.77 -20.17 14.28
N TYR A 138 -11.06 -19.10 13.55
CA TYR A 138 -10.30 -17.87 13.63
C TYR A 138 -11.22 -16.67 13.80
N HIS A 139 -10.69 -15.64 14.46
CA HIS A 139 -11.33 -14.34 14.62
C HIS A 139 -10.26 -13.27 14.48
N PHE A 140 -10.55 -12.24 13.69
CA PHE A 140 -9.71 -11.05 13.58
C PHE A 140 -10.53 -9.77 13.67
N GLU A 141 -9.90 -8.76 14.23
CA GLU A 141 -10.38 -7.38 14.27
C GLU A 141 -9.23 -6.48 13.84
N LEU A 142 -9.44 -5.72 12.78
CA LEU A 142 -8.53 -4.65 12.36
C LEU A 142 -9.21 -3.32 12.65
N ASP A 143 -8.60 -2.52 13.52
CA ASP A 143 -9.01 -1.17 13.82
C ASP A 143 -8.06 -0.19 13.13
N ILE A 144 -8.63 0.68 12.30
CA ILE A 144 -7.93 1.78 11.66
C ILE A 144 -8.47 3.06 12.28
N GLU A 145 -7.66 3.72 13.10
CA GLU A 145 -7.98 5.02 13.67
C GLU A 145 -7.93 6.07 12.55
N GLY A 146 -9.12 6.51 12.12
CA GLY A 146 -9.29 7.73 11.34
C GLY A 146 -9.19 8.93 12.28
N GLU A 147 -8.47 9.97 11.86
CA GLU A 147 -8.23 11.17 12.66
C GLU A 147 -9.57 11.77 13.14
N SER A 148 -9.86 11.60 14.43
CA SER A 148 -10.94 12.34 15.09
C SER A 148 -10.45 13.79 15.17
N GLY A 149 -10.98 14.66 14.31
CA GLY A 149 -10.72 16.08 14.37
C GLY A 149 -11.09 16.59 15.76
N ASN A 150 -10.09 16.81 16.61
CA ASN A 150 -10.30 17.58 17.83
C ASN A 150 -10.53 19.04 17.44
N GLU A 151 -11.67 19.56 17.88
CA GLU A 151 -12.15 20.95 17.81
C GLU A 151 -11.08 22.03 18.05
#